data_AF-A0A6A6J110-F1
#
_entry.id   AF-A0A6A6J110-F1
#
_cell.length_a   1.000
_cell.length_b   1.000
_cell.length_c   1.000
_cell.angle_alpha   90.00
_cell.angle_beta   90.00
_cell.angle_gamma   90.00
#
_symmetry.space_group_name_H-M   'P 1'
#
loop_
_entity.id
_entity.type
_entity.pdbx_description
1 polymer ?
#
loop_
_entity_poly.entity_id
_entity_poly.type
_entity_poly.pdbx_seq_one_letter_code
_entity_poly.pdbx_strand_id
1 'polypeptide(L)'
;MPDYNSREEFLWNGLEQLSRLPEDADPNCPICHERYSKGTWAESREEKFVRIRSCRHIFHTACLRAWISEQSKMDCPTCRHELYAGDDASTFILQLGQEVVQLVTNTQQAADELVTSQEMMINRLNAEIEDHRRRSEHHEALIASLKETAGACLEGDKQTDKDSSS
;
A
#
# COMPACT_ATOMS: atom_id res chain seq x y z
N MET A 1 2.77 20.84 20.88
CA MET A 1 2.83 19.39 21.15
C MET A 1 1.60 19.10 21.98
N PRO A 2 0.74 18.20 21.51
CA PRO A 2 -0.48 17.85 22.22
C PRO A 2 -0.15 17.14 23.54
N ASP A 3 -1.05 17.27 24.52
CA ASP A 3 -0.87 16.62 25.83
C ASP A 3 -1.14 15.11 25.79
N TYR A 4 -1.87 14.63 24.78
CA TYR A 4 -2.28 13.24 24.60
C TYR A 4 -2.06 12.77 23.15
N ASN A 5 -1.84 11.47 22.94
CA ASN A 5 -1.53 10.94 21.60
C ASN A 5 -2.77 10.57 20.78
N SER A 6 -3.96 10.54 21.40
CA SER A 6 -5.22 10.29 20.71
C SER A 6 -6.41 10.91 21.44
N ARG A 7 -7.55 11.02 20.73
CA ARG A 7 -8.82 11.50 21.30
C ARG A 7 -9.30 10.61 22.43
N GLU A 8 -9.20 9.30 22.27
CA GLU A 8 -9.65 8.31 23.25
C GLU A 8 -8.80 8.40 24.53
N GLU A 9 -7.50 8.61 24.39
CA GLU A 9 -6.60 8.83 25.53
C GLU A 9 -6.95 10.13 26.28
N PHE A 10 -7.20 11.22 25.54
CA PHE A 10 -7.66 12.48 26.11
C PHE A 10 -9.00 12.33 26.85
N LEU A 11 -9.96 11.62 26.28
CA LEU A 11 -11.28 11.40 26.88
C LEU A 11 -11.21 10.65 28.23
N TRP A 12 -10.25 9.75 28.39
CA TRP A 12 -10.07 8.97 29.61
C TRP A 12 -9.21 9.69 30.65
N ASN A 13 -8.12 10.33 30.21
CA ASN A 13 -7.09 10.86 31.11
C ASN A 13 -7.10 12.39 31.22
N GLY A 14 -7.57 13.10 30.20
CA GLY A 14 -7.50 14.57 30.09
C GLY A 14 -8.68 15.34 30.68
N LEU A 15 -9.74 14.64 31.08
CA LEU A 15 -10.92 15.22 31.68
C LEU A 15 -10.97 14.95 33.18
N GLU A 16 -11.33 15.98 33.94
CA GLU A 16 -11.63 15.91 35.36
C GLU A 16 -13.12 16.21 35.56
N GLN A 17 -13.88 15.22 36.02
CA GLN A 17 -15.28 15.41 36.37
C GLN A 17 -15.39 16.22 37.65
N LEU A 18 -16.07 17.36 37.57
CA LEU A 18 -16.29 18.22 38.73
C LEU A 18 -17.69 17.97 39.30
N SER A 19 -17.78 17.94 40.63
CA SER A 19 -19.03 17.85 41.38
C SER A 19 -19.56 19.23 41.80
N ARG A 20 -18.67 20.24 41.86
CA ARG A 20 -19.00 21.64 42.16
C ARG A 20 -18.17 22.57 41.29
N LEU A 21 -18.78 23.65 40.82
CA LEU A 21 -18.09 24.68 40.06
C LEU A 21 -17.18 25.49 41.01
N PRO A 22 -15.91 25.77 40.64
CA PRO A 22 -15.05 26.69 41.38
C PRO A 22 -15.69 28.08 41.52
N GLU A 23 -15.45 28.76 42.64
CA GLU A 23 -16.08 30.06 42.94
C GLU A 23 -15.63 31.19 42.00
N ASP A 24 -14.43 31.05 41.44
CA ASP A 24 -13.79 31.97 40.51
C ASP A 24 -14.08 31.67 39.03
N ALA A 25 -14.78 30.57 38.74
CA ALA A 25 -15.12 30.19 37.37
C ALA A 25 -16.34 30.96 36.85
N ASP A 26 -16.37 31.20 35.54
CA ASP A 26 -17.57 31.73 34.87
C ASP A 26 -18.75 30.78 35.10
N PRO A 27 -19.92 31.27 35.55
CA PRO A 27 -21.09 30.42 35.75
C PRO A 27 -21.71 29.87 34.46
N ASN A 28 -21.24 30.30 33.28
CA ASN A 28 -21.76 29.89 31.98
C ASN A 28 -20.76 29.03 31.20
N CYS A 29 -21.28 28.05 30.46
CA CYS A 29 -20.51 27.25 29.53
C CYS A 29 -20.09 28.09 28.31
N PRO A 30 -18.79 28.17 27.95
CA PRO A 30 -18.33 28.96 26.80
C PRO A 30 -18.82 28.45 25.43
N ILE A 31 -19.32 27.21 25.35
CA ILE A 31 -19.79 26.60 24.10
C ILE A 31 -21.27 26.91 23.84
N CYS A 32 -22.14 26.71 24.83
CA CYS A 32 -23.58 26.93 24.68
C CYS A 32 -24.09 28.24 25.30
N HIS A 33 -23.24 28.94 26.06
CA HIS A 33 -23.57 30.18 26.79
C HIS A 33 -24.66 30.04 27.86
N GLU A 34 -25.00 28.81 28.27
CA GLU A 34 -25.94 28.52 29.35
C GLU A 34 -25.24 28.27 30.68
N ARG A 35 -25.93 28.55 31.80
CA ARG A 35 -25.41 28.36 33.15
C ARG A 35 -25.22 26.89 33.48
N TYR A 36 -24.19 26.55 34.27
CA TYR A 36 -24.03 25.22 34.87
C TYR A 36 -25.11 24.87 35.93
N SER A 37 -26.11 25.73 36.11
CA SER A 37 -27.12 25.63 37.16
C SER A 37 -28.47 26.19 36.70
N LYS A 38 -29.31 25.35 36.09
CA LYS A 38 -30.79 25.25 36.27
C LYS A 38 -31.42 24.40 35.15
N GLY A 39 -32.12 23.34 35.51
CA GLY A 39 -33.57 23.49 35.73
C GLY A 39 -34.18 22.62 36.83
N THR A 40 -35.02 23.27 37.64
CA THR A 40 -35.97 22.71 38.62
C THR A 40 -37.10 21.93 37.95
N TRP A 41 -37.53 20.84 38.61
CA TRP A 41 -38.71 19.98 38.33
C TRP A 41 -38.57 18.85 37.30
N ALA A 42 -37.59 17.96 37.47
CA ALA A 42 -37.72 16.51 37.32
C ALA A 42 -36.36 15.83 37.51
N GLU A 43 -36.20 15.18 38.66
CA GLU A 43 -35.46 13.92 38.85
C GLU A 43 -34.47 13.48 37.74
N SER A 44 -33.30 14.10 37.68
CA SER A 44 -32.07 13.37 37.32
C SER A 44 -30.85 14.14 37.84
N ARG A 45 -30.05 13.46 38.65
CA ARG A 45 -29.10 14.02 39.61
C ARG A 45 -27.78 14.54 39.02
N GLU A 46 -27.66 14.79 37.72
CA GLU A 46 -26.32 14.79 37.10
C GLU A 46 -26.17 15.70 35.86
N GLU A 47 -26.36 17.02 35.98
CA GLU A 47 -25.73 17.94 35.02
C GLU A 47 -24.22 17.96 35.31
N LYS A 48 -23.49 17.06 34.63
CA LYS A 48 -22.05 16.87 34.76
C LYS A 48 -21.31 17.94 33.94
N PHE A 49 -20.40 18.65 34.58
CA PHE A 49 -19.41 19.53 33.94
C PHE A 49 -18.00 19.00 34.16
N VAL A 50 -17.14 19.21 33.19
CA VAL A 50 -15.77 18.70 33.15
C VAL A 50 -14.79 19.84 33.02
N ARG A 51 -13.62 19.65 33.63
CA ARG A 51 -12.45 20.51 33.47
C ARG A 51 -11.40 19.79 32.64
N ILE A 52 -10.84 20.48 31.66
CA ILE A 52 -9.66 19.99 30.93
C ILE A 52 -8.45 20.13 31.85
N ARG A 53 -7.68 19.06 32.06
CA ARG A 53 -6.58 19.06 33.03
C ARG A 53 -5.44 20.02 32.70
N SER A 54 -5.08 20.16 31.42
CA SER A 54 -3.94 20.97 30.99
C SER A 54 -4.21 22.47 31.00
N CYS A 55 -5.36 22.90 30.49
CA CYS A 55 -5.71 24.32 30.39
C CYS A 55 -6.75 24.81 31.42
N ARG A 56 -7.33 23.91 32.22
CA ARG A 56 -8.30 24.19 33.31
C ARG A 56 -9.64 24.85 32.91
N HIS A 57 -9.91 25.04 31.62
CA HIS A 57 -11.23 25.47 31.15
C HIS A 57 -12.32 24.42 31.44
N ILE A 58 -13.51 24.91 31.79
CA ILE A 58 -14.65 24.10 32.24
C ILE A 58 -15.76 24.16 31.19
N PHE A 59 -16.45 23.05 30.98
CA PHE A 59 -17.53 22.91 30.00
C PHE A 59 -18.59 21.93 30.51
N HIS A 60 -19.81 21.99 29.98
CA HIS A 60 -20.72 20.85 30.11
C HIS A 60 -20.08 19.62 29.45
N THR A 61 -20.19 18.45 30.08
CA THR A 61 -19.62 17.21 29.55
C THR A 61 -20.13 16.92 28.14
N ALA A 62 -21.43 17.15 27.89
CA ALA A 62 -22.03 16.98 26.57
C ALA A 62 -21.47 17.97 25.54
N CYS A 63 -21.34 19.26 25.90
CA CYS A 63 -20.83 20.28 24.98
C CYS A 63 -19.38 20.00 24.57
N LEU A 64 -18.50 19.66 25.52
CA LEU A 64 -17.11 19.35 25.19
C LEU A 64 -16.99 18.07 24.35
N ARG A 65 -17.77 17.03 24.68
CA ARG A 65 -17.80 15.79 23.87
C ARG A 65 -18.28 16.02 22.45
N ALA A 66 -19.33 16.85 22.27
CA ALA A 66 -19.81 17.22 20.94
C ALA A 66 -18.74 18.00 20.17
N TRP A 67 -18.06 18.95 20.81
CA TRP A 67 -16.98 19.72 20.21
C TRP A 67 -15.87 18.82 19.64
N ILE A 68 -15.31 17.93 20.47
CA ILE A 68 -14.20 17.04 20.06
C ILE A 68 -14.65 15.83 19.21
N SER A 69 -15.96 15.68 18.97
CA SER A 69 -16.46 14.64 18.07
C SER A 69 -16.31 15.01 16.59
N GLU A 70 -16.20 16.31 16.30
CA GLU A 70 -15.92 16.82 14.96
C GLU A 70 -14.44 16.58 14.62
N GLN A 71 -14.17 15.93 13.50
CA GLN A 71 -12.83 15.43 13.13
C GLN A 71 -11.74 16.52 13.06
N SER A 72 -12.13 17.79 12.90
CA SER A 72 -11.23 18.94 12.81
C SER A 72 -11.00 19.69 14.13
N LYS A 73 -11.63 19.24 15.22
CA LYS A 73 -11.66 19.97 16.50
C LYS A 73 -10.90 19.21 17.58
N MET A 74 -9.62 19.53 17.72
CA MET A 74 -8.70 18.88 18.65
C MET A 74 -8.16 19.85 19.70
N ASP A 75 -8.70 21.06 19.73
CA ASP A 75 -8.25 22.17 20.55
C ASP A 75 -9.30 22.57 21.60
N CYS A 76 -8.83 23.15 22.70
CA CYS A 76 -9.71 23.71 23.71
C CYS A 76 -10.55 24.86 23.10
N PRO A 77 -11.89 24.84 23.21
CA PRO A 77 -12.76 25.89 22.65
C PRO A 77 -12.44 27.31 23.15
N THR A 78 -11.84 27.43 24.34
CA THR A 78 -11.57 28.72 24.99
C THR A 78 -10.17 29.26 24.66
N CYS A 79 -9.13 28.43 24.74
CA CYS A 79 -7.74 28.89 24.57
C CYS A 79 -7.00 28.31 23.36
N ARG A 80 -7.65 27.43 22.59
CA ARG A 80 -7.06 26.73 21.45
C ARG A 80 -5.82 25.89 21.78
N HIS A 81 -5.65 25.52 23.04
CA HIS A 81 -4.60 24.56 23.43
C HIS A 81 -4.90 23.20 22.80
N GLU A 82 -3.91 22.63 22.13
CA GLU A 82 -4.02 21.34 21.43
C GLU A 82 -4.14 20.20 22.45
N LEU A 83 -5.29 19.51 22.45
CA LEU A 83 -5.64 18.53 23.45
C LEU A 83 -5.02 17.17 23.12
N TYR A 84 -5.14 16.72 21.87
CA TYR A 84 -4.60 15.44 21.43
C TYR A 84 -4.06 15.52 20.00
N ALA A 85 -3.13 14.63 19.67
CA ALA A 85 -2.65 14.48 18.30
C ALA A 85 -3.79 14.03 17.39
N GLY A 86 -3.94 14.69 16.25
CA GLY A 86 -4.94 14.31 15.28
C GLY A 86 -4.66 13.02 14.56
N ASP A 87 -5.73 12.37 14.12
CA ASP A 87 -5.69 11.29 13.13
C ASP A 87 -5.19 11.78 11.75
N ASP A 88 -4.75 13.03 11.62
CA ASP A 88 -4.08 13.57 10.43
C ASP A 88 -2.81 12.78 10.07
N ALA A 89 -2.17 12.13 11.04
CA ALA A 89 -1.13 11.16 10.76
C ALA A 89 -1.67 9.96 9.95
N SER A 90 -2.88 9.50 10.24
CA SER A 90 -3.51 8.38 9.54
C SER A 90 -3.85 8.73 8.09
N THR A 91 -4.38 9.93 7.82
CA THR A 91 -4.65 10.37 6.44
C THR A 91 -3.36 10.57 5.64
N PHE A 92 -2.33 11.16 6.25
CA PHE A 92 -1.01 11.31 5.63
C PHE A 92 -0.32 9.96 5.36
N ILE A 93 -0.34 9.03 6.33
CA ILE A 93 0.21 7.68 6.17
C ILE A 93 -0.53 6.91 5.08
N LEU A 94 -1.86 7.02 5.01
CA LEU A 94 -2.64 6.41 3.94
C LEU A 94 -2.27 6.98 2.56
N GLN A 95 -2.10 8.29 2.46
CA GLN A 95 -1.72 8.94 1.21
C GLN A 95 -0.31 8.58 0.76
N LEU A 96 0.67 8.58 1.67
CA LEU A 96 2.02 8.08 1.38
C LEU A 96 1.99 6.59 0.98
N GLY A 97 1.16 5.78 1.64
CA GLY A 97 0.97 4.38 1.31
C GLY A 97 0.49 4.19 -0.13
N GLN A 98 -0.46 5.02 -0.60
CA GLN A 98 -0.95 4.99 -1.98
C GLN A 98 0.13 5.37 -3.00
N GLU A 99 0.93 6.40 -2.71
CA GLU A 99 2.04 6.81 -3.58
C GLU A 99 3.10 5.71 -3.74
N VAL A 100 3.46 5.04 -2.63
CA VAL A 100 4.41 3.93 -2.65
C VAL A 100 3.85 2.75 -3.44
N VAL A 101 2.57 2.39 -3.25
CA VAL A 101 1.93 1.33 -4.02
C VAL A 101 1.97 1.67 -5.52
N GLN A 102 1.67 2.91 -5.91
CA GLN A 102 1.70 3.31 -7.30
C GLN A 102 3.12 3.25 -7.90
N LEU A 103 4.13 3.64 -7.12
CA LEU A 103 5.52 3.53 -7.58
C LEU A 103 5.91 2.07 -7.81
N VAL A 104 5.58 1.18 -6.86
CA VAL A 104 5.87 -0.26 -6.96
C VAL A 104 5.18 -0.86 -8.17
N THR A 105 3.89 -0.59 -8.37
CA THR A 105 3.14 -1.12 -9.53
C THR A 105 3.72 -0.63 -10.85
N ASN A 106 4.09 0.65 -10.95
CA ASN A 106 4.72 1.19 -12.15
C ASN A 106 6.06 0.51 -12.45
N THR A 107 6.90 0.30 -11.42
CA THR A 107 8.19 -0.39 -11.60
C THR A 107 8.02 -1.86 -11.96
N GLN A 108 7.04 -2.54 -11.37
CA GLN A 108 6.74 -3.94 -11.68
C GLN A 108 6.26 -4.08 -13.13
N GLN A 109 5.36 -3.21 -13.58
CA GLN A 109 4.88 -3.23 -14.96
C GLN A 109 6.02 -3.00 -15.96
N ALA A 110 6.90 -2.02 -15.70
CA ALA A 110 8.06 -1.79 -16.56
C ALA A 110 9.01 -2.99 -16.61
N ALA A 111 9.18 -3.71 -15.49
CA ALA A 111 9.97 -4.94 -15.44
C ALA A 111 9.30 -6.06 -16.26
N ASP A 112 7.99 -6.25 -16.13
CA ASP A 112 7.23 -7.27 -16.85
C ASP A 112 7.25 -7.02 -18.38
N GLU A 113 7.18 -5.77 -18.81
CA GLU A 113 7.32 -5.38 -20.23
C GLU A 113 8.71 -5.73 -20.78
N LEU A 114 9.76 -5.48 -19.99
CA LEU A 114 11.13 -5.82 -20.38
C LEU A 114 11.32 -7.34 -20.49
N VAL A 115 10.82 -8.11 -19.50
CA VAL A 115 10.87 -9.57 -19.50
C VAL A 115 10.13 -10.13 -20.71
N THR A 116 8.93 -9.63 -20.98
CA THR A 116 8.13 -10.03 -22.15
C THR A 116 8.89 -9.77 -23.46
N SER A 117 9.51 -8.60 -23.60
CA SER A 117 10.32 -8.26 -24.77
C SER A 117 11.54 -9.18 -24.90
N GLN A 118 12.20 -9.53 -23.80
CA GLN A 118 13.34 -10.45 -23.81
C GLN A 118 12.92 -11.86 -24.20
N GLU A 119 11.81 -12.37 -23.67
CA GLU A 119 11.27 -13.69 -24.03
C GLU A 119 10.95 -13.79 -25.53
N MET A 120 10.36 -12.73 -26.11
CA MET A 120 10.13 -12.69 -27.56
C MET A 120 11.43 -12.77 -28.36
N MET A 121 12.50 -12.10 -27.91
CA MET A 121 13.81 -12.15 -28.56
C MET A 121 14.45 -13.54 -28.43
N ILE A 122 14.40 -14.12 -27.24
CA ILE A 122 14.91 -15.48 -26.97
C ILE A 122 14.19 -16.50 -27.84
N ASN A 123 12.86 -16.42 -27.95
CA ASN A 123 12.07 -17.33 -28.76
C ASN A 123 12.39 -17.21 -30.26
N ARG A 124 12.64 -15.99 -30.77
CA ARG A 124 13.09 -15.79 -32.16
C ARG A 124 14.46 -16.42 -32.40
N LEU A 125 15.43 -16.17 -31.52
CA LEU A 125 16.77 -16.75 -31.62
C LEU A 125 16.73 -18.27 -31.55
N ASN A 126 15.94 -18.84 -30.64
CA ASN A 126 15.78 -20.29 -30.53
C ASN A 126 15.19 -20.90 -31.82
N ALA A 127 14.23 -20.22 -32.46
CA ALA A 127 13.68 -20.68 -33.73
C ALA A 127 14.72 -20.65 -34.88
N GLU A 128 15.56 -19.60 -34.93
CA GLU A 128 16.66 -19.50 -35.91
C GLU A 128 17.72 -20.60 -35.68
N ILE A 129 18.08 -20.86 -34.42
CA ILE A 129 19.01 -21.94 -34.05
C ILE A 129 18.46 -23.30 -34.49
N GLU A 130 17.18 -23.57 -34.23
CA GLU A 130 16.57 -24.85 -34.59
C GLU A 130 16.44 -25.03 -36.12
N ASP A 131 16.20 -23.95 -36.86
CA ASP A 131 16.25 -23.98 -38.31
C ASP A 131 17.67 -24.27 -38.86
N HIS A 132 18.69 -23.62 -38.29
CA HIS A 132 20.08 -23.92 -38.63
C HIS A 132 20.47 -25.37 -38.31
N ARG A 133 20.02 -25.90 -37.17
CA ARG A 133 20.24 -27.29 -36.76
C ARG A 133 19.65 -28.27 -37.77
N ARG A 134 18.39 -28.08 -38.18
CA ARG A 134 17.71 -28.90 -39.20
C ARG A 134 18.41 -28.85 -40.55
N ARG A 135 18.88 -27.67 -40.99
CA ARG A 135 19.66 -27.54 -42.24
C ARG A 135 20.98 -28.29 -42.17
N SER A 136 21.67 -28.26 -41.04
CA SER A 136 22.91 -29.02 -40.84
C SER A 136 22.68 -30.53 -40.91
N GLU A 137 21.66 -31.05 -40.22
CA GLU A 137 21.28 -32.47 -40.27
C GLU A 137 20.93 -32.92 -41.70
N HIS A 138 20.22 -32.07 -42.44
CA HIS A 138 19.90 -32.35 -43.84
C HIS A 138 21.16 -32.42 -44.73
N HIS A 139 22.10 -31.49 -44.57
CA HIS A 139 23.38 -31.53 -45.29
C HIS A 139 24.20 -32.78 -44.93
N GLU A 140 24.26 -33.16 -43.66
CA GLU A 140 24.95 -34.39 -43.25
C GLU A 140 24.35 -35.64 -43.88
N ALA A 141 23.01 -35.73 -43.92
CA ALA A 141 22.31 -36.84 -44.57
C ALA A 141 22.60 -36.90 -46.08
N LEU A 142 22.59 -35.75 -46.78
CA LEU A 142 22.93 -35.68 -48.20
C LEU A 142 24.38 -36.14 -48.46
N ILE A 143 25.32 -35.70 -47.62
CA ILE A 143 26.73 -36.12 -47.72
C ILE A 143 26.86 -37.64 -47.52
N ALA A 144 26.13 -38.22 -46.57
CA ALA A 144 26.13 -39.67 -46.34
C ALA A 144 25.60 -40.43 -47.57
N SER A 145 24.46 -40.02 -48.14
CA SER A 145 23.91 -40.64 -49.35
C SER A 145 24.83 -40.52 -50.56
N LEU A 146 25.46 -39.36 -50.77
CA LEU A 146 26.43 -39.18 -51.86
C LEU A 146 27.63 -40.14 -51.72
N LYS A 147 28.14 -40.34 -50.50
CA LYS A 147 29.21 -41.29 -50.22
C LYS A 147 28.80 -42.73 -50.53
N GLU A 148 27.58 -43.14 -50.15
CA GLU A 148 27.04 -44.46 -50.50
C GLU A 148 26.92 -44.66 -52.01
N THR A 149 26.38 -43.67 -52.74
CA THR A 149 26.29 -43.75 -54.20
C THR A 149 27.65 -43.81 -54.88
N ALA A 150 28.64 -43.06 -54.39
CA ALA A 150 30.00 -43.09 -54.92
C ALA A 150 30.70 -44.42 -54.64
N GLY A 151 30.48 -45.02 -53.47
CA GLY A 151 30.96 -46.36 -53.12
C GLY A 151 30.39 -47.44 -54.05
N ALA A 152 29.08 -47.39 -54.32
CA ALA A 152 28.41 -48.32 -55.23
C ALA A 152 28.93 -48.22 -56.68
N CYS A 153 29.26 -47.02 -57.16
CA CYS A 153 29.86 -46.84 -58.49
C CYS A 153 31.28 -47.45 -58.60
N LEU A 154 32.08 -47.40 -57.53
CA LEU A 154 33.45 -47.94 -57.52
C LEU A 154 33.52 -49.47 -57.40
N GLU A 155 32.49 -50.11 -56.83
CA GLU A 155 32.39 -51.57 -56.74
C GLU A 155 31.87 -52.22 -58.04
N GLY A 156 31.10 -51.49 -58.85
CA GLY A 156 30.63 -51.92 -60.18
C GLY A 156 31.74 -52.11 -61.23
N ASP A 157 32.82 -51.33 -61.15
CA ASP A 157 33.94 -51.37 -62.11
C ASP A 157 34.92 -52.53 -61.89
N LYS A 158 34.86 -53.25 -60.75
CA LYS A 158 35.75 -54.40 -60.49
C LYS A 158 35.28 -55.72 -61.11
N GLN A 159 34.08 -55.76 -61.69
CA GLN A 159 33.47 -57.01 -62.18
C GLN A 159 33.58 -57.23 -63.70
N THR A 160 34.17 -56.29 -64.47
CA THR A 160 34.30 -56.43 -65.94
C THR A 160 35.68 -56.86 -66.46
N ASP A 161 36.70 -56.98 -65.61
CA ASP A 161 38.08 -57.31 -66.02
C ASP A 161 38.49 -58.78 -65.79
N LYS A 162 37.54 -59.73 -65.76
CA LYS A 162 37.85 -61.17 -65.59
C LYS A 162 37.60 -62.08 -66.80
N ASP A 163 37.16 -61.56 -67.94
CA ASP A 163 36.88 -62.35 -69.15
C ASP A 163 37.87 -62.08 -70.30
N SER A 164 39.15 -61.84 -70.02
CA SER A 164 40.18 -61.64 -71.06
C SER A 164 41.57 -62.09 -70.61
N SER A 165 41.78 -63.41 -70.45
CA SER A 165 43.08 -64.06 -70.74
C SER A 165 43.00 -65.57 -70.57
N SER A 166 43.11 -66.25 -71.73
CA SER A 166 43.69 -67.58 -72.04
C SER A 166 43.20 -68.84 -71.34
#